data_AF-A0A377XLN7-F1
#
_entry.id   AF-A0A377XLN7-F1
#
_cell.length_a   1.000
_cell.length_b   1.000
_cell.length_c   1.000
_cell.angle_alpha   90.00
_cell.angle_beta   90.00
_cell.angle_gamma   90.00
#
_symmetry.space_group_name_H-M   'P 1'
#
loop_
_entity.id
_entity.type
_entity.pdbx_description
1 polymer ?
#
loop_
_entity_poly.entity_id
_entity_poly.type
_entity_poly.pdbx_seq_one_letter_code
_entity_poly.pdbx_strand_id
1 'polypeptide(L)'
;MFDQLVCRVIFHQLRYEGIFTPPSEQGTLVFPGNLGMFEWGGISVDPNRQVAIANPMALPFVSKTDPARARQSDGAAERCERLWYRVRRAAAVRRPVRRNAEPVPVAVRPAVQTAGLGYISALDLKTNEVVWKKRIGTPQDSLPFPMPVKLPFTMGMPMLGGPISTAGNVLFIGATADNYLRAYNMSNGEKLWEARLPAGGQATPMTYEVNGKQYVVISAGGHGSFGTKMGDYIVAYALPDDAK
;
A
#
# COMPACT_ATOMS: atom_id res chain seq x y z
N MET A 1 -13.54 2.36 -22.43
CA MET A 1 -12.77 2.25 -23.69
C MET A 1 -11.86 3.47 -23.91
N PHE A 2 -12.31 4.71 -23.64
CA PHE A 2 -11.46 5.91 -23.73
C PHE A 2 -10.28 5.94 -22.74
N ASP A 3 -10.46 5.42 -21.53
CA ASP A 3 -9.43 5.39 -20.47
C ASP A 3 -8.16 4.59 -20.87
N GLN A 4 -8.34 3.40 -21.44
CA GLN A 4 -7.22 2.56 -21.91
C GLN A 4 -6.46 3.19 -23.08
N LEU A 5 -7.15 3.93 -23.95
CA LEU A 5 -6.52 4.63 -25.07
C LEU A 5 -5.69 5.82 -24.58
N VAL A 6 -6.20 6.59 -23.62
CA VAL A 6 -5.44 7.68 -22.97
C VAL A 6 -4.23 7.13 -22.22
N CYS A 7 -4.40 6.06 -21.43
CA CYS A 7 -3.29 5.36 -20.77
C CYS A 7 -2.20 4.95 -21.77
N ARG A 8 -2.61 4.38 -22.91
CA ARG A 8 -1.70 3.92 -23.96
C ARG A 8 -0.97 5.07 -24.65
N VAL A 9 -1.65 6.19 -24.92
CA VAL A 9 -1.01 7.40 -25.47
C VAL A 9 0.01 7.95 -24.49
N ILE A 10 -0.34 8.09 -23.21
CA ILE A 10 0.58 8.56 -22.16
C ILE A 10 1.79 7.61 -22.06
N PHE A 11 1.56 6.30 -22.06
CA PHE A 11 2.63 5.30 -22.03
C PHE A 11 3.61 5.47 -23.21
N HIS A 12 3.11 5.65 -24.43
CA HIS A 12 3.97 5.84 -25.61
C HIS A 12 4.67 7.21 -25.65
N GLN A 13 4.22 8.20 -24.87
CA GLN A 13 4.91 9.47 -24.72
C GLN A 13 6.06 9.41 -23.70
N LEU A 14 6.10 8.39 -22.84
CA LEU A 14 7.11 8.24 -21.80
C LEU A 14 8.25 7.32 -22.27
N ARG A 15 9.45 7.56 -21.74
CA ARG A 15 10.60 6.68 -21.95
C ARG A 15 10.52 5.48 -21.00
N TYR A 16 10.63 4.27 -21.55
CA TYR A 16 10.75 3.02 -20.79
C TYR A 16 11.59 1.99 -21.56
N GLU A 17 12.84 1.82 -21.14
CA GLU A 17 13.81 0.85 -21.66
C GLU A 17 14.02 -0.32 -20.68
N GLY A 18 13.32 -0.31 -19.56
CA GLY A 18 13.45 -1.28 -18.46
C GLY A 18 13.56 -0.60 -17.09
N ILE A 19 13.78 -1.40 -16.05
CA ILE A 19 13.76 -0.95 -14.64
C ILE A 19 14.84 0.08 -14.30
N PHE A 20 15.88 0.20 -15.12
CA PHE A 20 16.99 1.14 -14.94
C PHE A 20 16.95 2.33 -15.90
N THR A 21 15.79 2.62 -16.50
CA THR A 21 15.65 3.78 -17.39
C THR A 21 15.90 5.07 -16.58
N PRO A 22 16.88 5.91 -16.95
CA PRO A 22 17.18 7.11 -16.18
C PRO A 22 16.10 8.19 -16.37
N PRO A 23 15.93 9.12 -15.41
CA PRO A 23 15.04 10.27 -15.57
C PRO A 23 15.36 11.08 -16.83
N SER A 24 14.32 11.62 -17.47
CA SER A 24 14.45 12.38 -18.72
C SER A 24 13.54 13.61 -18.73
N GLU A 25 13.84 14.58 -19.58
CA GLU A 25 12.95 15.75 -19.80
C GLU A 25 11.66 15.36 -20.52
N GLN A 26 11.65 14.27 -21.29
CA GLN A 26 10.44 13.71 -21.89
C GLN A 26 9.53 13.08 -20.82
N GLY A 27 10.10 12.63 -19.71
CA GLY A 27 9.43 11.86 -18.67
C GLY A 27 9.72 10.37 -18.84
N THR A 28 10.20 9.76 -17.76
CA THR A 28 10.55 8.35 -17.71
C THR A 28 9.55 7.59 -16.87
N LEU A 29 9.00 6.50 -17.39
CA LEU A 29 8.17 5.58 -16.62
C LEU A 29 9.08 4.73 -15.72
N VAL A 30 8.80 4.73 -14.42
CA VAL A 30 9.51 3.97 -13.40
C VAL A 30 8.58 2.88 -12.88
N PHE A 31 8.96 1.63 -13.13
CA PHE A 31 8.26 0.45 -12.65
C PHE A 31 9.26 -0.67 -12.31
N PRO A 32 9.24 -1.25 -11.09
CA PRO A 32 8.43 -0.85 -9.94
C PRO A 32 8.64 0.60 -9.52
N GLY A 33 7.57 1.20 -8.99
CA GLY A 33 7.59 2.59 -8.55
C GLY A 33 8.43 2.82 -7.30
N ASN A 34 8.39 4.07 -6.79
CA ASN A 34 9.09 4.43 -5.55
C ASN A 34 8.56 3.70 -4.30
N LEU A 35 7.36 3.14 -4.37
CA LEU A 35 6.77 2.28 -3.33
C LEU A 35 7.06 0.78 -3.58
N GLY A 36 7.83 0.45 -4.61
CA GLY A 36 8.09 -0.94 -5.01
C GLY A 36 6.83 -1.72 -5.39
N MET A 37 6.98 -3.04 -5.48
CA MET A 37 5.86 -3.99 -5.56
C MET A 37 5.47 -4.53 -4.17
N PHE A 38 6.44 -4.64 -3.27
CA PHE A 38 6.26 -5.14 -1.91
C PHE A 38 6.78 -4.07 -0.95
N GLU A 39 5.95 -3.72 0.01
CA GLU A 39 6.23 -2.70 1.02
C GLU A 39 6.55 -3.32 2.37
N TRP A 40 6.80 -2.46 3.37
CA TRP A 40 7.15 -2.81 4.75
C TRP A 40 6.30 -3.88 5.46
N GLY A 41 5.10 -4.18 4.97
CA GLY A 41 4.22 -5.21 5.51
C GLY A 41 4.71 -6.66 5.41
N GLY A 42 5.62 -6.97 4.48
CA GLY A 42 6.11 -8.33 4.27
C GLY A 42 5.06 -9.29 3.69
N ILE A 43 5.30 -10.60 3.85
CA ILE A 43 4.42 -11.68 3.37
C ILE A 43 4.04 -12.60 4.54
N SER A 44 2.97 -13.35 4.37
CA SER A 44 2.59 -14.42 5.30
C SER A 44 2.90 -15.77 4.69
N VAL A 45 3.47 -16.69 5.47
CA VAL A 45 3.83 -18.04 5.01
C VAL A 45 3.13 -19.07 5.88
N ASP A 46 2.41 -19.99 5.25
CA ASP A 46 1.88 -21.19 5.88
C ASP A 46 2.77 -22.39 5.53
N PRO A 47 3.63 -22.84 6.47
CA PRO A 47 4.55 -23.95 6.22
C PRO A 47 3.83 -25.30 6.17
N ASN A 48 2.63 -25.45 6.72
CA ASN A 48 1.91 -26.71 6.67
C ASN A 48 1.29 -26.92 5.29
N ARG A 49 0.71 -25.86 4.73
CA ARG A 49 0.12 -25.87 3.38
C ARG A 49 1.13 -25.62 2.27
N GLN A 50 2.34 -25.15 2.63
CA GLN A 50 3.37 -24.72 1.68
C GLN A 50 2.87 -23.61 0.75
N VAL A 51 2.18 -22.63 1.33
CA VAL A 51 1.62 -21.48 0.60
C VAL A 51 2.15 -20.20 1.21
N ALA A 52 2.61 -19.28 0.37
CA ALA A 52 2.89 -17.90 0.77
C ALA A 52 1.80 -16.97 0.24
N ILE A 53 1.28 -16.12 1.12
CA ILE A 53 0.35 -15.06 0.76
C ILE A 53 1.11 -13.73 0.77
N ALA A 54 1.09 -13.06 -0.37
CA ALA A 54 1.73 -11.77 -0.56
C ALA A 54 0.73 -10.72 -1.03
N ASN A 55 1.02 -9.46 -0.77
CA ASN A 55 0.17 -8.34 -1.17
C ASN A 55 0.85 -7.35 -2.13
N PRO A 56 1.16 -7.77 -3.37
CA PRO A 56 1.88 -6.90 -4.30
C PRO A 56 1.04 -5.71 -4.76
N MET A 57 1.68 -4.57 -4.96
CA MET A 57 1.08 -3.36 -5.50
C MET A 57 1.76 -2.88 -6.78
N ALA A 58 0.97 -2.55 -7.80
CA ALA A 58 1.48 -2.23 -9.14
C ALA A 58 1.40 -0.72 -9.42
N LEU A 59 2.25 0.09 -8.77
CA LEU A 59 2.21 1.55 -8.84
C LEU A 59 3.36 2.13 -9.68
N PRO A 60 3.16 2.43 -10.97
CA PRO A 60 4.16 3.12 -11.77
C PRO A 60 4.21 4.63 -11.45
N PHE A 61 5.42 5.19 -11.53
CA PHE A 61 5.64 6.63 -11.39
C PHE A 61 6.26 7.20 -12.67
N VAL A 62 6.02 8.47 -12.93
CA VAL A 62 6.72 9.23 -13.96
C VAL A 62 7.78 10.09 -13.27
N SER A 63 9.02 9.91 -13.69
CA SER A 63 10.18 10.69 -13.27
C SER A 63 10.58 11.63 -14.39
N LYS A 64 10.40 12.94 -14.16
CA LYS A 64 10.73 13.99 -15.15
C LYS A 64 11.80 14.92 -14.61
N THR A 65 12.86 15.10 -15.39
CA THR A 65 13.92 16.06 -15.08
C THR A 65 13.49 17.46 -15.49
N ASP A 66 13.62 18.43 -14.58
CA ASP A 66 13.41 19.86 -14.86
C ASP A 66 14.76 20.60 -14.86
N PRO A 67 15.29 20.99 -16.03
CA PRO A 67 16.59 21.66 -16.16
C PRO A 67 16.68 22.99 -15.42
N ALA A 68 15.55 23.70 -15.27
CA ALA A 68 15.51 24.98 -14.57
C ALA A 68 15.67 24.80 -13.05
N ARG A 69 15.13 23.71 -12.51
CA ARG A 69 15.27 23.34 -11.09
C ARG A 69 16.61 22.67 -10.77
N ALA A 70 17.19 21.92 -11.73
CA ALA A 70 18.51 21.32 -11.57
C ALA A 70 19.57 22.39 -11.27
N ARG A 71 19.51 23.55 -11.95
CA ARG A 71 20.42 24.69 -11.73
C ARG A 71 20.25 25.38 -10.38
N GLN A 72 19.12 25.20 -9.69
CA GLN A 72 18.87 25.75 -8.34
C GLN A 72 19.19 24.74 -7.22
N SER A 73 19.57 23.52 -7.57
CA SER A 73 19.67 22.39 -6.62
C SER A 73 21.05 22.21 -5.99
N ASP A 74 21.95 23.19 -6.12
CA ASP A 74 23.22 23.22 -5.40
C ASP A 74 22.95 23.10 -3.88
N GLY A 75 23.36 21.97 -3.30
CA GLY A 75 23.14 21.59 -1.91
C GLY A 75 21.90 20.74 -1.61
N ALA A 76 21.09 20.34 -2.60
CA ALA A 76 19.91 19.47 -2.36
C ALA A 76 20.32 18.05 -1.95
N ALA A 77 21.40 17.51 -2.53
CA ALA A 77 21.98 16.22 -2.12
C ALA A 77 22.49 16.24 -0.67
N GLU A 78 23.24 17.29 -0.30
CA GLU A 78 23.76 17.53 1.05
C GLU A 78 22.66 17.80 2.11
N ARG A 79 21.47 18.19 1.65
CA ARG A 79 20.26 18.39 2.48
C ARG A 79 19.45 17.11 2.63
N CYS A 80 19.33 16.29 1.58
CA CYS A 80 18.75 14.94 1.65
C CYS A 80 19.51 14.05 2.65
N GLU A 81 20.84 14.10 2.63
CA GLU A 81 21.67 13.38 3.59
C GLU A 81 21.44 13.87 5.04
N ARG A 82 21.32 15.19 5.24
CA ARG A 82 20.98 15.79 6.55
C ARG A 82 19.55 15.48 7.02
N LEU A 83 18.58 15.33 6.11
CA LEU A 83 17.20 14.95 6.44
C LEU A 83 17.14 13.49 6.91
N TRP A 84 17.83 12.58 6.24
CA TRP A 84 17.96 11.18 6.69
C TRP A 84 18.62 11.08 8.08
N TYR A 85 19.66 11.88 8.36
CA TYR A 85 20.28 11.91 9.70
C TYR A 85 19.42 12.60 10.78
N ARG A 86 18.58 13.59 10.42
CA ARG A 86 17.70 14.28 11.39
C ARG A 86 16.52 13.43 11.85
N VAL A 87 16.06 12.46 11.05
CA VAL A 87 15.02 11.51 11.46
C VAL A 87 15.49 10.62 12.63
N ARG A 88 16.81 10.46 12.85
CA ARG A 88 17.36 9.79 14.05
C ARG A 88 17.39 10.66 15.32
N ARG A 89 17.22 11.98 15.24
CA ARG A 89 17.28 12.89 16.41
C ARG A 89 16.01 13.69 16.70
N ALA A 90 15.00 13.64 15.84
CA ALA A 90 13.76 14.38 16.04
C ALA A 90 12.65 13.54 16.70
N ALA A 91 12.96 12.89 17.84
CA ALA A 91 11.93 12.44 18.80
C ALA A 91 11.49 13.58 19.74
N ALA A 92 12.08 14.77 19.63
CA ALA A 92 11.65 15.95 20.38
C ALA A 92 11.86 17.18 19.52
N VAL A 93 10.77 17.79 19.04
CA VAL A 93 10.55 19.25 18.91
C VAL A 93 9.31 19.42 18.02
N ARG A 94 8.20 19.82 18.67
CA ARG A 94 7.01 20.39 18.03
C ARG A 94 7.40 21.67 17.30
N ARG A 95 7.48 21.64 15.96
CA ARG A 95 7.29 22.85 15.13
C ARG A 95 6.48 22.52 13.88
N PRO A 96 5.53 23.39 13.47
CA PRO A 96 4.72 23.17 12.29
C PRO A 96 5.59 23.46 11.06
N VAL A 97 6.17 22.42 10.46
CA VAL A 97 6.81 22.54 9.16
C VAL A 97 5.69 22.67 8.13
N ARG A 98 5.52 23.87 7.57
CA ARG A 98 4.78 24.05 6.32
C ARG A 98 5.40 23.10 5.30
N ARG A 99 4.61 22.14 4.79
CA ARG A 99 4.96 21.31 3.62
C ARG A 99 5.03 22.20 2.39
N ASN A 100 6.09 22.99 2.26
CA ASN A 100 6.47 23.55 0.98
C ASN A 100 7.09 22.40 0.18
N ALA A 101 6.49 22.06 -0.96
CA ALA A 101 7.05 21.12 -1.91
C ALA A 101 8.48 21.53 -2.24
N GLU A 102 9.45 20.72 -1.80
CA GLU A 102 10.87 20.98 -1.99
C GLU A 102 11.21 20.99 -3.49
N PRO A 103 12.19 21.80 -3.93
CA PRO A 103 12.64 21.82 -5.32
C PRO A 103 13.55 20.60 -5.56
N VAL A 104 12.96 19.40 -5.57
CA VAL A 104 13.61 18.23 -6.14
C VAL A 104 13.66 18.45 -7.65
N PRO A 105 14.84 18.30 -8.31
CA PRO A 105 14.98 18.50 -9.75
C PRO A 105 14.25 17.43 -10.58
N VAL A 106 13.77 16.38 -9.90
CA VAL A 106 12.96 15.31 -10.44
C VAL A 106 11.54 15.42 -9.88
N ALA A 107 10.58 15.69 -10.76
CA ALA A 107 9.17 15.59 -10.41
C ALA A 107 8.74 14.14 -10.54
N VAL A 108 8.33 13.52 -9.43
CA VAL A 108 7.79 12.16 -9.41
C VAL A 108 6.27 12.24 -9.21
N ARG A 109 5.48 11.74 -10.17
CA ARG A 109 4.01 11.69 -10.08
C ARG A 109 3.49 10.30 -10.47
N PRO A 110 2.34 9.84 -9.93
CA PRO A 110 1.69 8.62 -10.41
C PRO A 110 1.42 8.74 -11.93
N ALA A 111 1.78 7.71 -12.70
CA ALA A 111 1.81 7.80 -14.15
C ALA A 111 0.43 8.01 -14.79
N VAL A 112 -0.59 7.30 -14.28
CA VAL A 112 -2.00 7.42 -14.65
C VAL A 112 -2.83 6.91 -13.46
N GLN A 113 -4.11 7.28 -13.39
CA GLN A 113 -5.12 6.76 -12.46
C GLN A 113 -5.48 5.30 -12.80
N THR A 114 -4.46 4.43 -12.96
CA THR A 114 -4.64 3.04 -13.39
C THR A 114 -5.29 2.24 -12.28
N ALA A 115 -6.57 1.95 -12.47
CA ALA A 115 -7.32 1.01 -11.65
C ALA A 115 -6.62 -0.37 -11.63
N GLY A 116 -6.09 -0.77 -10.48
CA GLY A 116 -5.53 -2.11 -10.24
C GLY A 116 -4.23 -2.11 -9.43
N LEU A 117 -4.12 -1.28 -8.39
CA LEU A 117 -2.83 -0.96 -7.77
C LEU A 117 -2.48 -1.86 -6.60
N GLY A 118 -3.36 -2.71 -6.10
CA GLY A 118 -3.07 -3.64 -5.00
C GLY A 118 -3.82 -4.96 -5.12
N TYR A 119 -3.12 -6.05 -4.84
CA TYR A 119 -3.64 -7.40 -4.88
C TYR A 119 -3.26 -8.16 -3.62
N ILE A 120 -4.04 -9.18 -3.27
CA ILE A 120 -3.53 -10.33 -2.54
C ILE A 120 -3.34 -11.48 -3.53
N SER A 121 -2.25 -12.20 -3.38
CA SER A 121 -1.90 -13.35 -4.22
C SER A 121 -1.42 -14.48 -3.32
N ALA A 122 -1.88 -15.70 -3.60
CA ALA A 122 -1.28 -16.90 -3.05
C ALA A 122 -0.27 -17.48 -4.03
N LEU A 123 0.88 -17.87 -3.50
CA LEU A 123 1.97 -18.54 -4.17
C LEU A 123 2.10 -19.95 -3.59
N ASP A 124 2.08 -20.97 -4.43
CA ASP A 124 2.48 -22.32 -4.04
C ASP A 124 4.01 -22.37 -3.95
N LEU A 125 4.54 -22.70 -2.78
CA LEU A 125 5.99 -22.72 -2.52
C LEU A 125 6.69 -23.95 -3.12
N LYS A 126 5.95 -24.97 -3.51
CA LYS A 126 6.52 -26.16 -4.17
C LYS A 126 6.71 -25.93 -5.66
N THR A 127 5.74 -25.27 -6.30
CA THR A 127 5.76 -25.03 -7.76
C THR A 127 6.25 -23.64 -8.14
N ASN A 128 6.33 -22.71 -7.18
CA ASN A 128 6.58 -21.27 -7.41
C ASN A 128 5.53 -20.60 -8.32
N GLU A 129 4.30 -21.12 -8.32
CA GLU A 129 3.21 -20.58 -9.14
C GLU A 129 2.19 -19.80 -8.32
N VAL A 130 1.65 -18.74 -8.92
CA VAL A 130 0.55 -17.97 -8.32
C VAL A 130 -0.75 -18.75 -8.51
N VAL A 131 -1.25 -19.37 -7.44
CA VAL A 131 -2.45 -20.21 -7.48
C VAL A 131 -3.74 -19.38 -7.57
N TRP A 132 -3.76 -18.21 -6.95
CA TRP A 132 -4.84 -17.24 -7.11
C TRP A 132 -4.37 -15.81 -6.85
N LYS A 133 -5.12 -14.86 -7.41
CA LYS A 133 -4.89 -13.41 -7.26
C LYS A 133 -6.21 -12.66 -7.20
N LYS A 134 -6.37 -11.76 -6.23
CA LYS A 134 -7.58 -10.96 -6.03
C LYS A 134 -7.25 -9.50 -5.77
N ARG A 135 -8.01 -8.58 -6.37
CA ARG A 135 -7.94 -7.14 -6.05
C ARG A 135 -8.61 -6.87 -4.71
N ILE A 136 -8.00 -6.01 -3.90
CA ILE A 136 -8.56 -5.62 -2.61
C ILE A 136 -8.52 -4.12 -2.38
N GLY A 137 -9.41 -3.64 -1.52
CA GLY A 137 -9.61 -2.23 -1.27
C GLY A 137 -10.55 -1.54 -2.26
N THR A 138 -11.18 -0.49 -1.76
CA THR A 138 -12.16 0.35 -2.43
C THR A 138 -11.66 1.79 -2.45
N PRO A 139 -12.04 2.61 -3.45
CA PRO A 139 -11.58 4.00 -3.48
C PRO A 139 -12.36 4.91 -2.52
N GLN A 140 -13.24 4.37 -1.68
CA GLN A 140 -14.23 5.12 -0.91
C GLN A 140 -13.65 6.25 -0.05
N ASP A 141 -12.50 6.01 0.61
CA ASP A 141 -11.84 7.00 1.47
C ASP A 141 -10.79 7.85 0.76
N SER A 142 -10.56 7.59 -0.52
CA SER A 142 -9.60 8.32 -1.34
C SER A 142 -10.30 9.27 -2.33
N LEU A 143 -11.63 9.29 -2.34
CA LEU A 143 -12.39 10.22 -3.18
C LEU A 143 -12.36 11.64 -2.60
N PRO A 144 -12.28 12.68 -3.45
CA PRO A 144 -12.25 14.07 -3.00
C PRO A 144 -13.60 14.58 -2.47
N PHE A 145 -14.66 13.77 -2.58
CA PHE A 145 -16.00 14.07 -2.09
C PHE A 145 -16.57 12.86 -1.34
N PRO A 146 -17.38 13.09 -0.29
CA PRO A 146 -18.03 12.00 0.43
C PRO A 146 -19.08 11.35 -0.48
N MET A 147 -19.01 10.03 -0.61
CA MET A 147 -20.05 9.26 -1.29
C MET A 147 -21.17 8.90 -0.30
N PRO A 148 -22.44 9.15 -0.64
CA PRO A 148 -23.56 8.80 0.24
C PRO A 148 -23.79 7.28 0.33
N VAL A 149 -23.18 6.50 -0.57
CA VAL A 149 -23.32 5.04 -0.63
C VAL A 149 -21.94 4.37 -0.69
N LYS A 150 -21.85 3.17 -0.11
CA LYS A 150 -20.65 2.32 -0.18
C LYS A 150 -20.41 1.91 -1.63
N LEU A 151 -19.19 2.05 -2.11
CA LEU A 151 -18.84 1.65 -3.47
C LEU A 151 -18.80 0.12 -3.57
N PRO A 152 -19.55 -0.50 -4.51
CA PRO A 152 -19.70 -1.95 -4.56
C PRO A 152 -18.53 -2.67 -5.25
N PHE A 153 -17.53 -1.94 -5.75
CA PHE A 153 -16.43 -2.51 -6.53
C PHE A 153 -15.07 -2.36 -5.84
N THR A 154 -14.25 -3.40 -5.96
CA THR A 154 -12.85 -3.38 -5.54
C THR A 154 -11.97 -2.89 -6.69
N MET A 155 -11.27 -1.78 -6.46
CA MET A 155 -10.40 -1.17 -7.47
C MET A 155 -8.96 -1.71 -7.40
N GLY A 156 -8.56 -2.24 -6.24
CA GLY A 156 -7.15 -2.51 -5.96
C GLY A 156 -6.47 -1.24 -5.47
N MET A 157 -6.50 -1.00 -4.16
CA MET A 157 -5.92 0.20 -3.55
C MET A 157 -4.44 0.00 -3.25
N PRO A 158 -3.62 1.06 -3.23
CA PRO A 158 -2.28 1.01 -2.65
C PRO A 158 -2.30 0.41 -1.24
N MET A 159 -1.26 -0.36 -0.92
CA MET A 159 -1.14 -1.08 0.35
C MET A 159 0.17 -0.73 1.04
N LEU A 160 0.32 -1.09 2.30
CA LEU A 160 1.51 -0.77 3.10
C LEU A 160 1.76 -1.87 4.14
N GLY A 161 0.75 -2.16 4.95
CA GLY A 161 0.77 -3.28 5.90
C GLY A 161 0.73 -4.64 5.22
N GLY A 162 1.03 -5.68 6.00
CA GLY A 162 1.10 -7.05 5.53
C GLY A 162 -0.10 -7.90 5.95
N PRO A 163 -0.22 -9.10 5.38
CA PRO A 163 -1.13 -10.12 5.86
C PRO A 163 -0.58 -10.92 7.05
N ILE A 164 -1.47 -11.58 7.78
CA ILE A 164 -1.14 -12.76 8.59
C ILE A 164 -2.04 -13.94 8.21
N SER A 165 -1.50 -15.14 8.29
CA SER A 165 -2.21 -16.40 8.06
C SER A 165 -2.39 -17.15 9.37
N THR A 166 -3.47 -17.92 9.46
CA THR A 166 -3.78 -18.75 10.63
C THR A 166 -3.98 -20.21 10.21
N ALA A 167 -3.79 -21.14 11.15
CA ALA A 167 -3.98 -22.57 10.89
C ALA A 167 -5.41 -22.91 10.42
N GLY A 168 -6.39 -22.09 10.81
CA GLY A 168 -7.81 -22.18 10.41
C GLY A 168 -8.10 -21.82 8.94
N ASN A 169 -7.08 -21.69 8.09
CA ASN A 169 -7.23 -21.35 6.66
C ASN A 169 -7.78 -19.92 6.42
N VAL A 170 -7.55 -19.01 7.36
CA VAL A 170 -7.99 -17.62 7.30
C VAL A 170 -6.78 -16.68 7.28
N LEU A 171 -6.82 -15.76 6.31
CA LEU A 171 -5.90 -14.66 6.11
C LEU A 171 -6.52 -13.36 6.65
N PHE A 172 -5.80 -12.62 7.50
CA PHE A 172 -6.21 -11.28 7.91
C PHE A 172 -5.31 -10.21 7.31
N ILE A 173 -5.92 -9.13 6.82
CA ILE A 173 -5.17 -8.00 6.23
C ILE A 173 -5.93 -6.68 6.37
N GLY A 174 -5.23 -5.64 6.82
CA GLY A 174 -5.71 -4.26 6.87
C GLY A 174 -5.28 -3.51 5.61
N ALA A 175 -4.03 -3.03 5.63
CA ALA A 175 -3.16 -2.61 4.52
C ALA A 175 -3.66 -1.57 3.52
N THR A 176 -4.89 -1.67 3.00
CA THR A 176 -5.47 -0.81 1.98
C THR A 176 -5.86 0.56 2.53
N ALA A 177 -5.87 1.56 1.66
CA ALA A 177 -6.19 2.95 1.99
C ALA A 177 -7.70 3.23 2.25
N ASP A 178 -8.46 2.22 2.65
CA ASP A 178 -9.92 2.31 2.85
C ASP A 178 -10.38 1.84 4.23
N ASN A 179 -9.51 1.94 5.24
CA ASN A 179 -9.87 1.80 6.65
C ASN A 179 -10.66 0.52 6.99
N TYR A 180 -10.30 -0.63 6.43
CA TYR A 180 -10.93 -1.91 6.74
C TYR A 180 -9.88 -2.91 7.21
N LEU A 181 -10.24 -3.73 8.21
CA LEU A 181 -9.62 -5.04 8.44
C LEU A 181 -10.47 -6.09 7.74
N ARG A 182 -9.84 -7.00 7.01
CA ARG A 182 -10.52 -8.04 6.22
C ARG A 182 -9.98 -9.42 6.52
N ALA A 183 -10.87 -10.41 6.45
CA ALA A 183 -10.55 -11.82 6.52
C ALA A 183 -10.84 -12.48 5.16
N TYR A 184 -9.92 -13.31 4.68
CA TYR A 184 -10.05 -14.06 3.44
C TYR A 184 -9.77 -15.55 3.65
N ASN A 185 -10.43 -16.40 2.87
CA ASN A 185 -10.08 -17.80 2.76
C ASN A 185 -8.77 -17.93 1.99
N MET A 186 -7.77 -18.60 2.59
CA MET A 186 -6.43 -18.72 2.01
C MET A 186 -6.37 -19.63 0.77
N SER A 187 -7.33 -20.54 0.59
CA SER A 187 -7.34 -21.47 -0.53
C SER A 187 -7.85 -20.87 -1.83
N ASN A 188 -8.78 -19.91 -1.77
CA ASN A 188 -9.45 -19.37 -2.95
C ASN A 188 -9.49 -17.82 -3.02
N GLY A 189 -9.04 -17.13 -1.97
CA GLY A 189 -9.05 -15.67 -1.87
C GLY A 189 -10.45 -15.07 -1.69
N GLU A 190 -11.44 -15.85 -1.29
CA GLU A 190 -12.80 -15.39 -1.01
C GLU A 190 -12.83 -14.54 0.27
N LYS A 191 -13.53 -13.41 0.24
CA LYS A 191 -13.68 -12.55 1.42
C LYS A 191 -14.70 -13.14 2.38
N LEU A 192 -14.26 -13.53 3.56
CA LEU A 192 -15.10 -14.12 4.60
C LEU A 192 -15.74 -13.06 5.50
N TRP A 193 -14.98 -12.01 5.80
CA TRP A 193 -15.41 -10.99 6.74
C TRP A 193 -14.68 -9.67 6.51
N GLU A 194 -15.29 -8.56 6.90
CA GLU A 194 -14.62 -7.27 7.01
C GLU A 194 -15.23 -6.42 8.12
N ALA A 195 -14.41 -5.62 8.78
CA ALA A 195 -14.87 -4.58 9.69
C ALA A 195 -14.20 -3.25 9.41
N ARG A 196 -14.99 -2.19 9.58
CA ARG A 196 -14.53 -0.82 9.42
C ARG A 196 -13.67 -0.41 10.62
N LEU A 197 -12.53 0.21 10.35
CA LEU A 197 -11.62 0.77 11.33
C LEU A 197 -11.90 2.27 11.53
N PRO A 198 -11.65 2.81 12.74
CA PRO A 198 -11.86 4.23 13.04
C PRO A 198 -10.86 5.16 12.35
N ALA A 199 -9.72 4.62 11.90
CA ALA A 199 -8.62 5.27 11.19
C ALA A 199 -7.94 4.28 10.22
N GLY A 200 -6.88 4.69 9.53
CA GLY A 200 -6.20 3.84 8.57
C GLY A 200 -5.52 2.61 9.19
N GLY A 201 -5.81 1.44 8.63
CA GLY A 201 -5.33 0.13 9.08
C GLY A 201 -4.08 -0.36 8.34
N GLN A 202 -3.13 0.51 8.01
CA GLN A 202 -1.93 0.14 7.25
C GLN A 202 -0.85 -0.58 8.07
N ALA A 203 -1.17 -1.07 9.26
CA ALA A 203 -0.29 -1.97 10.00
C ALA A 203 -0.53 -3.44 9.61
N THR A 204 0.46 -4.30 9.83
CA THR A 204 0.26 -5.75 9.82
C THR A 204 -0.52 -6.14 11.07
N PRO A 205 -1.69 -6.81 10.96
CA PRO A 205 -2.41 -7.30 12.13
C PRO A 205 -1.59 -8.39 12.85
N MET A 206 -1.97 -8.72 14.06
CA MET A 206 -1.44 -9.86 14.80
C MET A 206 -2.56 -10.68 15.42
N THR A 207 -2.26 -11.90 15.83
CA THR A 207 -3.19 -12.72 16.63
C THR A 207 -2.49 -13.32 17.83
N TYR A 208 -3.23 -13.51 18.91
CA TYR A 208 -2.78 -14.18 20.13
C TYR A 208 -3.97 -14.82 20.83
N GLU A 209 -3.70 -15.67 21.82
CA GLU A 209 -4.71 -16.30 22.66
C GLU A 209 -4.51 -15.90 24.13
N VAL A 210 -5.62 -15.65 24.82
CA VAL A 210 -5.65 -15.50 26.29
C VAL A 210 -6.87 -16.25 26.81
N ASN A 211 -6.68 -17.07 27.86
CA ASN A 211 -7.75 -17.82 28.52
C ASN A 211 -8.59 -18.68 27.55
N GLY A 212 -7.96 -19.32 26.56
CA GLY A 212 -8.65 -20.16 25.57
C GLY A 212 -9.43 -19.38 24.51
N LYS A 213 -9.31 -18.05 24.47
CA LYS A 213 -9.96 -17.20 23.47
C LYS A 213 -8.93 -16.53 22.57
N GLN A 214 -9.07 -16.74 21.26
CA GLN A 214 -8.21 -16.14 20.25
C GLN A 214 -8.68 -14.74 19.88
N TYR A 215 -7.73 -13.80 19.78
CA TYR A 215 -7.95 -12.43 19.38
C TYR A 215 -7.15 -12.11 18.12
N VAL A 216 -7.73 -11.27 17.25
CA VAL A 216 -7.04 -10.64 16.12
C VAL A 216 -7.00 -9.14 16.40
N VAL A 217 -5.81 -8.56 16.38
CA VAL A 217 -5.58 -7.18 16.80
C VAL A 217 -4.84 -6.41 15.71
N ILE A 218 -5.25 -5.16 15.50
CA ILE A 218 -4.61 -4.25 14.54
C ILE A 218 -4.46 -2.85 15.12
N SER A 219 -3.32 -2.22 14.83
CA SER A 219 -3.13 -0.79 15.05
C SER A 219 -3.72 0.00 13.89
N ALA A 220 -4.69 0.86 14.18
CA ALA A 220 -5.33 1.76 13.24
C ALA A 220 -4.83 3.19 13.49
N GLY A 221 -3.63 3.47 12.99
CA GLY A 221 -2.95 4.77 13.13
C GLY A 221 -3.04 5.70 11.92
N GLY A 222 -3.34 5.16 10.74
CA GLY A 222 -3.25 5.87 9.46
C GLY A 222 -1.82 6.09 8.97
N HIS A 223 -1.70 6.57 7.73
CA HIS A 223 -0.42 6.85 7.08
C HIS A 223 -0.44 8.15 6.27
N GLY A 224 0.52 9.03 6.54
CA GLY A 224 0.52 10.41 6.04
C GLY A 224 0.74 10.55 4.54
N SER A 225 1.54 9.68 3.94
CA SER A 225 1.79 9.70 2.48
C SER A 225 0.61 9.15 1.68
N PHE A 226 -0.28 8.40 2.32
CA PHE A 226 -1.47 7.80 1.70
C PHE A 226 -2.73 8.63 1.94
N GLY A 227 -2.65 9.72 2.71
CA GLY A 227 -3.77 10.60 2.99
C GLY A 227 -4.90 9.96 3.80
N THR A 228 -4.69 8.78 4.38
CA THR A 228 -5.71 8.12 5.19
C THR A 228 -5.91 8.84 6.52
N LYS A 229 -7.12 8.69 7.07
CA LYS A 229 -7.47 9.24 8.39
C LYS A 229 -6.47 8.78 9.45
N MET A 230 -5.92 9.76 10.17
CA MET A 230 -5.02 9.54 11.31
C MET A 230 -5.80 9.13 12.55
N GLY A 231 -5.17 8.32 13.38
CA GLY A 231 -5.69 7.89 14.67
C GLY A 231 -4.61 7.28 15.54
N ASP A 232 -5.01 6.77 16.69
CA ASP A 232 -4.18 6.14 17.72
C ASP A 232 -4.89 4.94 18.34
N TYR A 233 -5.65 4.21 17.53
CA TYR A 233 -6.50 3.11 17.99
C TYR A 233 -5.79 1.77 17.91
N ILE A 234 -5.97 0.95 18.95
CA ILE A 234 -5.75 -0.49 18.89
C ILE A 234 -7.13 -1.16 18.89
N VAL A 235 -7.42 -1.96 17.87
CA VAL A 235 -8.72 -2.61 17.72
C VAL A 235 -8.53 -4.12 17.79
N ALA A 236 -9.24 -4.77 18.70
CA ALA A 236 -9.23 -6.21 18.89
C ALA A 236 -10.58 -6.83 18.51
N TYR A 237 -10.52 -7.95 17.80
CA TYR A 237 -11.67 -8.76 17.38
C TYR A 237 -11.53 -10.17 17.93
N ALA A 238 -12.64 -10.75 18.36
CA ALA A 238 -12.74 -12.15 18.72
C ALA A 238 -14.16 -12.64 18.42
N LEU A 239 -14.33 -13.96 18.33
CA LEU A 239 -15.66 -14.54 18.25
C LEU A 239 -16.46 -14.29 19.54
N PRO A 240 -17.81 -14.27 19.47
CA PRO A 240 -18.67 -14.32 20.64
C PRO A 240 -18.34 -15.51 21.56
N ASP A 241 -18.58 -15.37 22.87
CA ASP A 241 -18.24 -16.44 23.85
C ASP A 241 -19.05 -17.73 23.67
N ASP A 242 -20.18 -17.65 22.97
CA ASP A 242 -21.10 -18.72 22.66
C ASP A 242 -20.81 -19.41 21.31
N ALA A 243 -19.88 -18.90 20.51
CA ALA A 243 -19.46 -19.54 19.26
C ALA A 243 -18.40 -20.63 19.56
N LYS A 244 -18.85 -21.86 19.76
CA LYS A 244 -18.00 -23.07 19.81
C LYS A 244 -18.19 -23.93 18.58
#